data_AF-A0A6S6TLG7-F1
#
_entry.id   AF-A0A6S6TLG7-F1
#
_cell.length_a   1.000
_cell.length_b   1.000
_cell.length_c   1.000
_cell.angle_alpha   90.00
_cell.angle_beta   90.00
_cell.angle_gamma   90.00
#
_symmetry.space_group_name_H-M   'P 1'
#
loop_
_entity.id
_entity.type
_entity.pdbx_description
1 polymer ?
#
loop_
_entity_poly.entity_id
_entity_poly.type
_entity_poly.pdbx_seq_one_letter_code
_entity_poly.pdbx_strand_id
1 'polypeptide(L)'
;MGIDFSFAPVLDLDYGSSGVIGDRAFHRDTRIVSALAQAYIEGMREAGMAATGKHFPGHGWVKADSHLEIPRDERTARQIMAEDMQPFCDLFKGGLDAVMPAHVIYEQVDSQPAGFSKRWLQDVLRKQLKFDGVIFSDDLSMEGASVAGGYANRADWALEAGCDMVLACNNREGVIDILDNARLEVTAESSHRLERMRGKPFMNRSALLEEELWKMAVDEVSMLA
;
A
#
# COMPACT_ATOMS: atom_id res chain seq x y z
N MET A 1 -9.37 -9.86 -18.78
CA MET A 1 -9.76 -8.72 -17.92
C MET A 1 -8.81 -7.53 -18.08
N GLY A 2 -7.54 -7.72 -18.49
CA GLY A 2 -6.66 -6.59 -18.85
C GLY A 2 -6.32 -5.68 -17.67
N ILE A 3 -6.25 -6.27 -16.47
CA ILE A 3 -5.95 -5.58 -15.21
C ILE A 3 -4.45 -5.75 -14.96
N ASP A 4 -3.74 -4.65 -14.69
CA ASP A 4 -2.29 -4.67 -14.48
C ASP A 4 -1.91 -5.22 -13.09
N PHE A 5 -2.63 -4.79 -12.04
CA PHE A 5 -2.35 -5.20 -10.67
C PHE A 5 -3.54 -5.06 -9.72
N SER A 6 -3.39 -5.68 -8.55
CA SER A 6 -4.26 -5.52 -7.39
C SER A 6 -3.50 -4.86 -6.24
N PHE A 7 -4.17 -4.06 -5.42
CA PHE A 7 -3.58 -3.47 -4.21
C PHE A 7 -3.53 -4.49 -3.07
N ALA A 8 -2.63 -5.47 -3.20
CA ALA A 8 -2.42 -6.56 -2.25
C ALA A 8 -0.95 -7.00 -2.25
N PRO A 9 -0.45 -7.61 -1.15
CA PRO A 9 -1.19 -8.01 0.05
C PRO A 9 -1.24 -6.95 1.17
N VAL A 10 -2.12 -7.19 2.15
CA VAL A 10 -2.07 -6.52 3.45
C VAL A 10 -0.92 -7.10 4.27
N LEU A 11 -0.09 -6.22 4.82
CA LEU A 11 1.10 -6.53 5.64
C LEU A 11 0.94 -6.11 7.10
N ASP A 12 -0.20 -5.49 7.43
CA ASP A 12 -0.55 -5.10 8.78
C ASP A 12 -0.67 -6.33 9.69
N LEU A 13 -0.14 -6.21 10.92
CA LEU A 13 -0.22 -7.28 11.90
C LEU A 13 -1.60 -7.30 12.58
N ASP A 14 -2.13 -8.50 12.83
CA ASP A 14 -3.38 -8.65 13.56
C ASP A 14 -3.19 -8.48 15.06
N TYR A 15 -3.28 -7.25 15.56
CA TYR A 15 -3.32 -6.96 17.01
C TYR A 15 -4.69 -7.26 17.64
N GLY A 16 -5.69 -7.67 16.85
CA GLY A 16 -7.06 -7.97 17.30
C GLY A 16 -7.90 -6.73 17.65
N SER A 17 -7.36 -5.53 17.44
CA SER A 17 -7.97 -4.28 17.91
C SER A 17 -8.34 -3.29 16.82
N SER A 18 -7.82 -3.47 15.59
CA SER A 18 -8.12 -2.57 14.48
C SER A 18 -9.48 -2.90 13.86
N GLY A 19 -10.41 -1.94 13.89
CA GLY A 19 -11.74 -2.11 13.30
C GLY A 19 -11.74 -2.19 11.77
N VAL A 20 -10.70 -1.68 11.10
CA VAL A 20 -10.62 -1.56 9.63
C VAL A 20 -9.76 -2.64 8.99
N ILE A 21 -8.73 -3.10 9.70
CA ILE A 21 -7.88 -4.19 9.20
C ILE A 21 -8.58 -5.53 9.43
N GLY A 22 -8.98 -5.84 10.67
CA GLY A 22 -9.74 -7.05 10.99
C GLY A 22 -9.16 -8.32 10.36
N ASP A 23 -10.04 -9.11 9.72
CA ASP A 23 -9.72 -10.38 9.06
C ASP A 23 -8.89 -10.25 7.77
N ARG A 24 -8.54 -9.03 7.35
CA ARG A 24 -7.64 -8.79 6.22
C ARG A 24 -6.17 -9.00 6.60
N ALA A 25 -5.82 -8.91 7.88
CA ALA A 25 -4.47 -9.20 8.34
C ALA A 25 -4.23 -10.72 8.36
N PHE A 26 -3.09 -11.15 7.82
CA PHE A 26 -2.76 -12.57 7.78
C PHE A 26 -2.58 -13.18 9.18
N HIS A 27 -1.88 -12.48 10.07
CA HIS A 27 -1.50 -13.00 11.38
C HIS A 27 -0.92 -11.90 12.30
N ARG A 28 -0.73 -12.21 13.59
CA ARG A 28 -0.04 -11.35 14.57
C ARG A 28 1.49 -11.44 14.50
N ASP A 29 2.01 -12.64 14.22
CA ASP A 29 3.45 -12.95 14.15
C ASP A 29 4.05 -12.47 12.82
N THR A 30 5.06 -11.61 12.90
CA THR A 30 5.74 -10.99 11.75
C THR A 30 6.33 -12.02 10.79
N ARG A 31 6.80 -13.17 11.28
CA ARG A 31 7.39 -14.23 10.45
C ARG A 31 6.34 -14.91 9.60
N ILE A 32 5.15 -15.13 10.17
CA ILE A 32 4.02 -15.74 9.46
C ILE A 32 3.51 -14.77 8.40
N VAL A 33 3.33 -13.49 8.75
CA VAL A 33 2.93 -12.46 7.78
C VAL A 33 3.93 -12.38 6.62
N SER A 34 5.23 -12.33 6.91
CA SER A 34 6.27 -12.25 5.88
C SER A 34 6.26 -13.48 4.96
N ALA A 35 6.15 -14.69 5.52
CA ALA A 35 6.12 -15.92 4.74
C ALA A 35 4.87 -16.02 3.84
N LEU A 36 3.68 -15.73 4.38
CA LEU A 36 2.43 -15.79 3.62
C LEU A 36 2.37 -14.69 2.55
N ALA A 37 2.78 -13.47 2.88
CA ALA A 37 2.83 -12.37 1.94
C ALA A 37 3.84 -12.63 0.81
N GLN A 38 5.00 -13.21 1.11
CA GLN A 38 5.99 -13.58 0.08
C GLN A 38 5.40 -14.59 -0.90
N ALA A 39 4.74 -15.65 -0.41
CA ALA A 39 4.08 -16.63 -1.26
C ALA A 39 2.95 -16.01 -2.11
N TYR A 40 2.17 -15.10 -1.52
CA TYR A 40 1.12 -14.36 -2.22
C TYR A 40 1.70 -13.51 -3.37
N ILE A 41 2.78 -12.78 -3.09
CA ILE A 41 3.49 -11.94 -4.08
C ILE A 41 4.09 -12.80 -5.20
N GLU A 42 4.65 -13.96 -4.87
CA GLU A 42 5.16 -14.91 -5.86
C GLU A 42 4.05 -15.38 -6.81
N GLY A 43 2.89 -15.78 -6.27
CA GLY A 43 1.72 -16.16 -7.08
C GLY A 43 1.21 -15.01 -7.97
N MET A 44 1.15 -13.78 -7.44
CA MET A 44 0.82 -12.60 -8.25
C MET A 44 1.83 -12.43 -9.40
N ARG A 45 3.13 -12.51 -9.10
CA ARG A 45 4.21 -12.33 -10.07
C ARG A 45 4.20 -13.40 -11.15
N GLU A 46 3.94 -14.65 -10.79
CA GLU A 46 3.78 -15.77 -11.74
C GLU A 46 2.60 -15.53 -12.69
N ALA A 47 1.51 -14.95 -12.19
CA ALA A 47 0.37 -14.52 -13.01
C ALA A 47 0.63 -13.22 -13.81
N GLY A 48 1.84 -12.68 -13.78
CA GLY A 48 2.24 -11.46 -14.49
C GLY A 48 1.84 -10.16 -13.78
N MET A 49 1.50 -10.22 -12.50
CA MET A 49 0.97 -9.10 -11.72
C MET A 49 2.00 -8.54 -10.75
N ALA A 50 2.11 -7.21 -10.68
CA ALA A 50 2.88 -6.52 -9.64
C ALA A 50 2.12 -6.51 -8.30
N ALA A 51 2.85 -6.42 -7.18
CA ALA A 51 2.26 -6.43 -5.84
C ALA A 51 2.43 -5.11 -5.08
N THR A 52 1.43 -4.75 -4.28
CA THR A 52 1.43 -3.54 -3.44
C THR A 52 1.20 -3.89 -1.98
N GLY A 53 2.25 -3.77 -1.16
CA GLY A 53 2.16 -4.00 0.28
C GLY A 53 1.49 -2.83 1.00
N LYS A 54 0.54 -3.12 1.90
CA LYS A 54 -0.18 -2.06 2.63
C LYS A 54 -0.52 -2.42 4.08
N HIS A 55 -0.56 -1.48 5.03
CA HIS A 55 -0.35 -0.03 4.85
C HIS A 55 0.92 0.41 5.57
N PHE A 56 1.92 0.94 4.87
CA PHE A 56 3.21 1.31 5.45
C PHE A 56 3.08 2.52 6.40
N PRO A 57 3.73 2.56 7.58
CA PRO A 57 4.61 1.54 8.18
C PRO A 57 3.87 0.46 9.01
N GLY A 58 2.55 0.55 9.14
CA GLY A 58 1.70 -0.47 9.77
C GLY A 58 0.42 0.12 10.36
N HIS A 59 -0.74 -0.40 9.97
CA HIS A 59 -2.06 0.08 10.41
C HIS A 59 -2.70 -0.82 11.50
N GLY A 60 -2.14 -2.01 11.74
CA GLY A 60 -2.77 -3.03 12.58
C GLY A 60 -2.94 -2.63 14.06
N TRP A 61 -2.11 -1.73 14.58
CA TRP A 61 -2.14 -1.32 15.99
C TRP A 61 -3.34 -0.42 16.33
N VAL A 62 -3.66 0.51 15.44
CA VAL A 62 -4.65 1.54 15.72
C VAL A 62 -6.07 0.97 15.68
N LYS A 63 -6.88 1.39 16.66
CA LYS A 63 -8.27 0.93 16.81
C LYS A 63 -9.27 1.72 15.98
N ALA A 64 -9.04 3.03 15.90
CA ALA A 64 -9.95 3.98 15.27
C ALA A 64 -10.09 3.67 13.78
N ASP A 65 -11.29 3.90 13.28
CA ASP A 65 -11.58 3.79 11.86
C ASP A 65 -11.08 5.04 11.14
N SER A 66 -10.06 4.86 10.29
CA SER A 66 -9.47 5.93 9.47
C SER A 66 -10.45 6.58 8.49
N HIS A 67 -11.62 5.97 8.26
CA HIS A 67 -12.70 6.56 7.47
C HIS A 67 -13.49 7.63 8.25
N LEU A 68 -13.41 7.66 9.59
CA LEU A 68 -14.19 8.55 10.45
C LEU A 68 -13.33 9.63 11.14
N GLU A 69 -12.11 9.27 11.53
CA GLU A 69 -11.14 10.17 12.16
C GLU A 69 -9.71 9.75 11.81
N ILE A 70 -8.72 10.63 11.99
CA ILE A 70 -7.32 10.24 11.76
C ILE A 70 -6.81 9.47 12.99
N PRO A 71 -6.51 8.17 12.85
CA PRO A 71 -5.99 7.38 13.96
C PRO A 71 -4.56 7.83 14.31
N ARG A 72 -4.22 7.66 15.60
CA ARG A 72 -2.92 8.01 16.15
C ARG A 72 -2.29 6.76 16.76
N ASP A 73 -1.05 6.50 16.39
CA ASP A 73 -0.19 5.48 17.00
C ASP A 73 0.83 6.18 17.89
N GLU A 74 0.76 5.88 19.18
CA GLU A 74 1.56 6.48 20.25
C GLU A 74 2.93 5.80 20.43
N ARG A 75 3.18 4.69 19.74
CA ARG A 75 4.40 3.88 19.91
C ARG A 75 5.61 4.61 19.35
N THR A 76 6.78 4.23 19.87
CA THR A 76 8.06 4.76 19.39
C THR A 76 8.44 4.19 18.02
N ALA A 77 9.25 4.92 17.24
CA ALA A 77 9.83 4.43 15.99
C ALA A 77 10.51 3.05 16.15
N ARG A 78 11.15 2.79 17.29
CA ARG A 78 11.82 1.51 17.56
C ARG A 78 10.83 0.35 17.66
N GLN A 79 9.68 0.56 18.32
CA GLN A 79 8.64 -0.47 18.44
C GLN A 79 8.03 -0.79 17.08
N ILE A 80 7.64 0.24 16.32
CA ILE A 80 7.09 0.11 14.97
C ILE A 80 8.10 -0.60 14.05
N MET A 81 9.38 -0.21 14.12
CA MET A 81 10.43 -0.82 13.31
C MET A 81 10.70 -2.28 13.70
N ALA A 82 10.62 -2.62 14.99
CA ALA A 82 10.87 -3.97 15.49
C ALA A 82 9.75 -4.96 15.16
N GLU A 83 8.54 -4.48 14.88
CA GLU A 83 7.38 -5.31 14.59
C GLU A 83 6.78 -4.98 13.21
N ASP A 84 5.91 -3.97 13.13
CA ASP A 84 5.04 -3.70 11.98
C ASP A 84 5.79 -3.46 10.66
N MET A 85 7.00 -2.90 10.72
CA MET A 85 7.83 -2.68 9.52
C MET A 85 8.60 -3.92 9.08
N GLN A 86 8.71 -4.97 9.91
CA GLN A 86 9.51 -6.17 9.57
C GLN A 86 8.99 -6.86 8.30
N PRO A 87 7.67 -7.10 8.12
CA PRO A 87 7.16 -7.65 6.86
C PRO A 87 7.55 -6.82 5.64
N PHE A 88 7.48 -5.48 5.71
CA PHE A 88 7.93 -4.62 4.61
C PHE A 88 9.43 -4.80 4.33
N CYS A 89 10.27 -4.79 5.38
CA CYS A 89 11.72 -4.94 5.23
C CYS A 89 12.13 -6.27 4.60
N ASP A 90 11.43 -7.36 4.92
CA ASP A 90 11.70 -8.67 4.36
C ASP A 90 11.24 -8.77 2.91
N LEU A 91 10.06 -8.23 2.59
CA LEU A 91 9.49 -8.27 1.23
C LEU A 91 10.17 -7.31 0.26
N PHE A 92 10.82 -6.24 0.72
CA PHE A 92 11.67 -5.40 -0.14
C PHE A 92 12.85 -6.20 -0.71
N LYS A 93 13.41 -7.14 0.06
CA LYS A 93 14.45 -8.07 -0.43
C LYS A 93 13.87 -9.07 -1.43
N GLY A 94 12.60 -9.45 -1.26
CA GLY A 94 11.82 -10.33 -2.14
C GLY A 94 11.26 -9.66 -3.40
N GLY A 95 11.53 -8.35 -3.59
CA GLY A 95 11.12 -7.59 -4.77
C GLY A 95 9.66 -7.15 -4.76
N LEU A 96 9.15 -6.66 -3.63
CA LEU A 96 7.86 -5.96 -3.59
C LEU A 96 7.88 -4.74 -4.51
N ASP A 97 6.88 -4.60 -5.39
CA ASP A 97 6.87 -3.60 -6.46
C ASP A 97 6.38 -2.23 -6.00
N ALA A 98 5.44 -2.21 -5.04
CA ALA A 98 4.83 -0.98 -4.54
C ALA A 98 4.46 -1.06 -3.05
N VAL A 99 4.26 0.12 -2.45
CA VAL A 99 3.62 0.25 -1.15
C VAL A 99 2.53 1.32 -1.18
N MET A 100 1.58 1.17 -0.27
CA MET A 100 0.58 2.18 0.06
C MET A 100 0.75 2.55 1.54
N PRO A 101 0.93 3.83 1.90
CA PRO A 101 1.10 4.28 3.27
C PRO A 101 -0.23 4.32 4.02
N ALA A 102 -0.19 4.20 5.34
CA ALA A 102 -1.35 4.30 6.20
C ALA A 102 -1.78 5.76 6.39
N HIS A 103 -3.10 6.02 6.42
CA HIS A 103 -3.67 7.26 6.94
C HIS A 103 -3.66 7.31 8.48
N VAL A 104 -2.46 7.17 9.06
CA VAL A 104 -2.22 7.12 10.52
C VAL A 104 -1.12 8.10 10.89
N ILE A 105 -1.31 8.87 11.96
CA ILE A 105 -0.27 9.72 12.56
C ILE A 105 0.51 8.89 13.58
N TYR A 106 1.82 8.83 13.43
CA TYR A 106 2.72 8.15 14.37
C TYR A 106 3.41 9.20 15.23
N GLU A 107 2.82 9.53 16.38
CA GLU A 107 3.07 10.78 17.11
C GLU A 107 4.52 10.97 17.54
N GLN A 108 5.23 9.87 17.79
CA GLN A 108 6.64 9.87 18.18
C GLN A 108 7.61 10.00 16.99
N VAL A 109 7.11 10.04 15.75
CA VAL A 109 7.91 10.06 14.53
C VAL A 109 7.64 11.29 13.67
N ASP A 110 6.37 11.58 13.40
CA ASP A 110 5.94 12.76 12.65
C ASP A 110 4.50 13.13 13.06
N SER A 111 4.19 14.42 13.07
CA SER A 111 2.83 14.92 13.35
C SER A 111 1.90 14.75 12.15
N GLN A 112 2.44 14.44 10.97
CA GLN A 112 1.67 14.19 9.75
C GLN A 112 1.38 12.69 9.56
N PRO A 113 0.23 12.33 8.93
CA PRO A 113 -0.01 10.96 8.52
C PRO A 113 1.11 10.42 7.61
N ALA A 114 1.36 9.11 7.62
CA ALA A 114 2.48 8.53 6.88
C ALA A 114 2.48 8.88 5.38
N GLY A 115 1.31 8.95 4.74
CA GLY A 115 1.19 9.34 3.33
C GLY A 115 1.52 10.80 3.00
N PHE A 116 1.59 11.67 4.01
CA PHE A 116 1.98 13.08 3.88
C PHE A 116 3.31 13.39 4.57
N SER A 117 4.00 12.37 5.10
CA SER A 117 5.22 12.53 5.88
C SER A 117 6.47 12.29 5.03
N LYS A 118 7.23 13.36 4.76
CA LYS A 118 8.60 13.26 4.20
C LYS A 118 9.50 12.40 5.09
N ARG A 119 9.27 12.39 6.40
CA ARG A 119 10.02 11.56 7.34
C ARG A 119 9.79 10.07 7.07
N TRP A 120 8.55 9.64 6.91
CA TRP A 120 8.24 8.25 6.60
C TRP A 120 8.62 7.86 5.17
N LEU A 121 8.21 8.65 4.17
CA LEU A 121 8.36 8.26 2.77
C LEU A 121 9.80 8.46 2.26
N GLN A 122 10.43 9.60 2.56
CA GLN A 122 11.80 9.85 2.06
C GLN A 122 12.85 9.33 3.04
N ASP A 123 12.85 9.78 4.29
CA ASP A 123 13.94 9.47 5.21
C ASP A 123 13.96 8.00 5.65
N VAL A 124 12.80 7.41 5.91
CA VAL A 124 12.72 6.00 6.31
C VAL A 124 12.65 5.12 5.06
N LEU A 125 11.60 5.22 4.27
CA LEU A 125 11.34 4.26 3.20
C LEU A 125 12.36 4.35 2.03
N ARG A 126 12.57 5.54 1.44
CA ARG A 126 13.59 5.69 0.36
C ARG A 126 15.02 5.59 0.90
N LYS A 127 15.37 6.32 1.96
CA LYS A 127 16.78 6.46 2.38
C LYS A 127 17.26 5.35 3.31
N GLN A 128 16.51 4.98 4.35
CA GLN A 128 16.95 3.93 5.30
C GLN A 128 16.68 2.53 4.75
N LEU A 129 15.47 2.28 4.26
CA LEU A 129 15.05 0.95 3.78
C LEU A 129 15.41 0.71 2.31
N LYS A 130 15.88 1.73 1.59
CA LYS A 130 16.31 1.64 0.17
C LYS A 130 15.22 1.12 -0.75
N PHE A 131 13.95 1.36 -0.42
CA PHE A 131 12.85 0.97 -1.27
C PHE A 131 12.81 1.83 -2.54
N ASP A 132 12.88 1.21 -3.71
CA ASP A 132 12.80 1.89 -5.01
C ASP A 132 11.49 1.59 -5.76
N GLY A 133 10.55 0.85 -5.17
CA GLY A 133 9.24 0.60 -5.79
C GLY A 133 8.32 1.82 -5.79
N VAL A 134 7.11 1.67 -6.32
CA VAL A 134 6.11 2.75 -6.34
C VAL A 134 5.60 3.04 -4.93
N ILE A 135 5.44 4.31 -4.60
CA ILE A 135 4.64 4.74 -3.45
C ILE A 135 3.33 5.32 -4.00
N PHE A 136 2.24 4.61 -3.81
CA PHE A 136 0.91 5.16 -4.03
C PHE A 136 0.51 6.01 -2.82
N SER A 137 -0.27 7.08 -3.00
CA SER A 137 -1.04 7.60 -1.87
C SER A 137 -2.11 6.58 -1.50
N ASP A 138 -2.62 6.65 -0.27
CA ASP A 138 -3.94 6.12 0.02
C ASP A 138 -5.01 7.11 -0.52
N ASP A 139 -6.30 6.77 -0.45
CA ASP A 139 -7.36 7.58 -1.07
C ASP A 139 -7.42 8.99 -0.44
N LEU A 140 -7.25 10.02 -1.27
CA LEU A 140 -7.30 11.42 -0.87
C LEU A 140 -8.73 11.89 -0.60
N SER A 141 -9.74 11.10 -0.99
CA SER A 141 -11.14 11.38 -0.69
C SER A 141 -11.55 11.05 0.75
N MET A 142 -10.71 10.35 1.51
CA MET A 142 -11.01 9.97 2.89
C MET A 142 -10.95 11.16 3.85
N GLU A 143 -11.76 11.12 4.91
CA GLU A 143 -11.70 12.10 6.01
C GLU A 143 -10.31 12.15 6.65
N GLY A 144 -9.58 11.03 6.65
CA GLY A 144 -8.19 10.95 7.09
C GLY A 144 -7.23 11.90 6.34
N ALA A 145 -7.57 12.30 5.11
CA ALA A 145 -6.81 13.25 4.32
C ALA A 145 -7.25 14.72 4.51
N SER A 146 -8.32 14.97 5.29
CA SER A 146 -8.90 16.32 5.45
C SER A 146 -8.00 17.36 6.10
N VAL A 147 -6.97 16.93 6.83
CA VAL A 147 -5.97 17.81 7.43
C VAL A 147 -5.21 18.67 6.43
N ALA A 148 -5.14 18.28 5.16
CA ALA A 148 -4.44 19.03 4.11
C ALA A 148 -5.36 19.99 3.32
N GLY A 149 -6.62 20.18 3.74
CA GLY A 149 -7.55 21.11 3.09
C GLY A 149 -8.23 20.52 1.85
N GLY A 150 -8.27 21.28 0.75
CA GLY A 150 -8.88 20.90 -0.52
C GLY A 150 -8.16 19.75 -1.24
N TYR A 151 -8.79 19.16 -2.26
CA TYR A 151 -8.26 17.97 -2.94
C TYR A 151 -6.94 18.24 -3.66
N ALA A 152 -6.80 19.39 -4.32
CA ALA A 152 -5.54 19.80 -4.93
C ALA A 152 -4.38 19.90 -3.92
N ASN A 153 -4.63 20.50 -2.75
CA ASN A 153 -3.62 20.60 -1.70
C ASN A 153 -3.24 19.23 -1.12
N ARG A 154 -4.22 18.32 -0.97
CA ARG A 154 -3.96 16.92 -0.55
C ARG A 154 -3.04 16.22 -1.53
N ALA A 155 -3.27 16.39 -2.84
CA ALA A 155 -2.43 15.82 -3.89
C ALA A 155 -1.01 16.40 -3.84
N ASP A 156 -0.88 17.73 -3.74
CA ASP A 156 0.41 18.40 -3.57
C ASP A 156 1.18 17.86 -2.38
N TRP A 157 0.54 17.72 -1.22
CA TRP A 157 1.20 17.24 0.00
C TRP A 157 1.66 15.79 -0.13
N ALA A 158 0.84 14.91 -0.74
CA ALA A 158 1.22 13.52 -0.97
C ALA A 158 2.41 13.40 -1.94
N LEU A 159 2.38 14.15 -3.05
CA LEU A 159 3.46 14.17 -4.04
C LEU A 159 4.74 14.76 -3.43
N GLU A 160 4.65 15.89 -2.74
CA GLU A 160 5.79 16.49 -2.04
C GLU A 160 6.36 15.57 -0.96
N ALA A 161 5.51 14.81 -0.26
CA ALA A 161 5.94 13.84 0.74
C ALA A 161 6.73 12.68 0.12
N GLY A 162 6.38 12.26 -1.08
CA GLY A 162 7.13 11.23 -1.82
C GLY A 162 6.31 10.22 -2.59
N CYS A 163 4.99 10.38 -2.67
CA CYS A 163 4.15 9.52 -3.48
C CYS A 163 4.48 9.71 -4.97
N ASP A 164 4.55 8.61 -5.72
CA ASP A 164 4.73 8.63 -7.18
C ASP A 164 3.38 8.76 -7.91
N MET A 165 2.28 8.35 -7.27
CA MET A 165 0.92 8.45 -7.81
C MET A 165 -0.09 8.70 -6.69
N VAL A 166 -1.03 9.61 -6.93
CA VAL A 166 -2.14 9.92 -6.01
C VAL A 166 -3.42 9.21 -6.43
N LEU A 167 -4.18 8.75 -5.45
CA LEU A 167 -5.50 8.13 -5.62
C LEU A 167 -6.58 9.10 -5.15
N ALA A 168 -7.56 9.38 -6.01
CA ALA A 168 -8.75 10.13 -5.67
C ALA A 168 -9.96 9.35 -6.17
N CYS A 169 -10.61 8.62 -5.26
CA CYS A 169 -11.67 7.69 -5.59
C CYS A 169 -13.04 8.29 -5.26
N ASN A 170 -14.08 7.86 -5.98
CA ASN A 170 -15.49 8.14 -5.66
C ASN A 170 -15.90 9.63 -5.52
N ASN A 171 -15.04 10.57 -5.93
CA ASN A 171 -15.33 12.00 -5.91
C ASN A 171 -14.85 12.68 -7.20
N ARG A 172 -15.76 12.84 -8.15
CA ARG A 172 -15.45 13.44 -9.46
C ARG A 172 -15.02 14.90 -9.35
N GLU A 173 -15.64 15.67 -8.46
CA GLU A 173 -15.31 17.09 -8.29
C GLU A 173 -13.90 17.25 -7.70
N GLY A 174 -13.54 16.41 -6.72
CA GLY A 174 -12.20 16.36 -6.16
C GLY A 174 -11.14 15.95 -7.21
N VAL A 175 -11.46 15.03 -8.10
CA VAL A 175 -10.58 14.67 -9.24
C VAL A 175 -10.39 15.87 -10.17
N ILE A 176 -11.45 16.59 -10.52
CA ILE A 176 -11.36 17.79 -11.36
C ILE A 176 -10.49 18.85 -10.67
N ASP A 177 -10.70 19.10 -9.38
CA ASP A 177 -9.89 20.04 -8.60
C ASP A 177 -8.40 19.68 -8.61
N ILE A 178 -8.06 18.40 -8.44
CA ILE A 178 -6.66 17.93 -8.53
C ILE A 178 -6.08 18.20 -9.91
N LEU A 179 -6.81 17.84 -10.97
CA LEU A 179 -6.32 18.01 -12.35
C LEU A 179 -6.13 19.48 -12.73
N ASP A 180 -7.01 20.36 -12.26
CA ASP A 180 -6.99 21.78 -12.61
C ASP A 180 -6.02 22.59 -11.74
N ASN A 181 -5.84 22.21 -10.46
CA ASN A 181 -5.18 23.07 -9.48
C ASN A 181 -3.95 22.46 -8.77
N ALA A 182 -3.73 21.14 -8.81
CA ALA A 182 -2.57 20.53 -8.16
C ALA A 182 -1.30 20.67 -9.03
N ARG A 183 -0.13 20.72 -8.37
CA ARG A 183 1.19 20.67 -8.99
C ARG A 183 1.56 19.23 -9.29
N LEU A 184 1.01 18.70 -10.38
CA LEU A 184 1.29 17.35 -10.89
C LEU A 184 2.65 17.30 -11.60
N GLU A 185 3.74 17.38 -10.84
CA GLU A 185 5.09 17.20 -11.38
C GLU A 185 5.40 15.71 -11.59
N VAL A 186 5.53 15.31 -12.86
CA VAL A 186 5.94 13.95 -13.22
C VAL A 186 7.46 13.90 -13.33
N THR A 187 8.10 13.19 -12.41
CA THR A 187 9.55 12.93 -12.48
C THR A 187 9.84 11.69 -13.34
N ALA A 188 11.03 11.65 -13.94
CA ALA A 188 11.48 10.50 -14.72
C ALA A 188 11.58 9.24 -13.85
N GLU A 189 12.02 9.41 -12.60
CA GLU A 189 12.09 8.34 -11.61
C GLU A 189 10.71 7.77 -11.29
N SER A 190 9.72 8.63 -11.00
CA SER A 190 8.35 8.18 -10.72
C SER A 190 7.71 7.51 -11.94
N SER A 191 7.92 8.04 -13.14
CA SER A 191 7.45 7.40 -14.38
C SER A 191 8.05 6.01 -14.56
N HIS A 192 9.36 5.87 -14.37
CA HIS A 192 10.03 4.57 -14.50
C HIS A 192 9.51 3.55 -13.49
N ARG A 193 9.25 3.96 -12.24
CA ARG A 193 8.64 3.07 -11.23
C ARG A 193 7.24 2.63 -11.64
N LEU A 194 6.41 3.56 -12.10
CA LEU A 194 5.03 3.28 -12.51
C LEU A 194 4.97 2.37 -13.74
N GLU A 195 5.92 2.48 -14.67
CA GLU A 195 6.00 1.57 -15.82
C GLU A 195 6.22 0.11 -15.38
N ARG A 196 6.95 -0.13 -14.29
CA ARG A 196 7.18 -1.48 -13.74
C ARG A 196 5.92 -2.11 -13.16
N MET A 197 4.88 -1.33 -12.88
CA MET A 197 3.60 -1.83 -12.38
C MET A 197 2.71 -2.42 -13.48
N ARG A 198 3.03 -2.22 -14.76
CA ARG A 198 2.23 -2.76 -15.88
C ARG A 198 2.19 -4.28 -15.84
N GLY A 199 0.99 -4.84 -16.04
CA GLY A 199 0.76 -6.28 -16.11
C GLY A 199 1.55 -6.89 -17.26
N LYS A 200 2.25 -7.99 -16.97
CA LYS A 200 3.00 -8.72 -17.98
C LYS A 200 2.05 -9.67 -18.71
N PRO A 201 2.12 -9.77 -20.05
CA PRO A 201 1.35 -10.74 -20.79
C PRO A 201 1.67 -12.15 -20.28
N PHE A 202 0.66 -12.83 -19.74
CA PHE A 202 0.77 -14.21 -19.27
C PHE A 202 0.14 -15.15 -20.30
N MET A 203 -1.19 -15.17 -20.37
CA MET A 203 -1.94 -15.95 -21.36
C MET A 203 -3.33 -15.37 -21.59
N ASN A 204 -3.97 -15.77 -22.70
CA ASN A 204 -5.36 -15.41 -22.93
C ASN A 204 -6.28 -16.23 -22.01
N ARG A 205 -7.49 -15.70 -21.75
CA ARG A 205 -8.43 -16.31 -20.80
C ARG A 205 -8.80 -17.75 -21.15
N SER A 206 -8.99 -18.06 -22.43
CA SER A 206 -9.39 -19.41 -22.85
C SER A 206 -8.31 -20.42 -22.51
N ALA A 207 -7.05 -20.10 -22.82
CA ALA A 207 -5.91 -20.95 -22.47
C ALA A 207 -5.76 -21.09 -20.95
N LEU A 208 -5.95 -20.01 -20.16
CA LEU A 208 -5.86 -20.07 -18.70
C LEU A 208 -6.86 -21.07 -18.10
N LEU A 209 -8.09 -21.08 -18.60
CA LEU A 209 -9.13 -21.99 -18.12
C LEU A 209 -8.88 -23.45 -18.49
N GLU A 210 -7.98 -23.72 -19.44
CA GLU A 210 -7.59 -25.06 -19.83
C GLU A 210 -6.43 -25.61 -18.99
N GLU A 211 -5.62 -24.73 -18.37
CA GLU A 211 -4.47 -25.11 -17.53
C GLU A 211 -4.87 -25.95 -16.32
N GLU A 212 -4.12 -27.02 -16.10
CA GLU A 212 -4.32 -27.92 -14.96
C GLU A 212 -4.02 -27.22 -13.64
N LEU A 213 -2.92 -26.47 -13.59
CA LEU A 213 -2.54 -25.69 -12.40
C LEU A 213 -3.64 -24.68 -12.02
N TRP A 214 -4.23 -24.00 -13.00
CA TRP A 214 -5.30 -23.05 -12.73
C TRP A 214 -6.53 -23.75 -12.14
N LYS A 215 -6.94 -24.88 -12.73
CA LYS A 215 -8.09 -25.67 -12.24
C LYS A 215 -7.87 -26.14 -10.80
N MET A 216 -6.70 -26.72 -10.53
CA MET A 216 -6.33 -27.18 -9.18
C MET A 216 -6.31 -26.03 -8.17
N ALA A 217 -5.67 -24.91 -8.52
CA ALA A 217 -5.58 -23.75 -7.63
C ALA A 217 -6.95 -23.14 -7.34
N VAL A 218 -7.86 -23.08 -8.32
CA VAL A 218 -9.24 -22.61 -8.11
C VAL A 218 -10.00 -23.54 -7.17
N ASP A 219 -9.85 -24.85 -7.31
CA ASP A 219 -10.49 -25.83 -6.42
C ASP A 219 -9.96 -25.69 -4.98
N GLU A 220 -8.64 -25.57 -4.81
CA GLU A 220 -8.02 -25.37 -3.49
C GLU A 220 -8.46 -24.07 -2.82
N VAL A 221 -8.42 -22.95 -3.55
CA VAL A 221 -8.83 -21.64 -3.01
C VAL A 221 -10.33 -21.62 -2.68
N SER A 222 -11.17 -22.28 -3.48
CA SER A 222 -12.62 -22.34 -3.23
C SER A 222 -12.97 -23.09 -1.95
N MET A 223 -12.10 -23.98 -1.47
CA MET A 223 -12.28 -24.68 -0.18
C MET A 223 -11.88 -23.85 1.04
N LEU A 224 -11.22 -22.69 0.85
CA LEU A 224 -10.83 -21.78 1.93
C LEU A 224 -11.93 -20.77 2.29
N ALA A 225 -12.97 -20.64 1.45
CA ALA A 225 -14.04 -19.66 1.56
C ALA A 225 -15.26 -20.13 2.38
#